data_AF-A0A2T6LHW0-F1
#
_entry.id   AF-A0A2T6LHW0-F1
#
_cell.length_a   1.000
_cell.length_b   1.000
_cell.length_c   1.000
_cell.angle_alpha   90.00
_cell.angle_beta   90.00
_cell.angle_gamma   90.00
#
_symmetry.space_group_name_H-M   'P 1'
#
loop_
_entity.id
_entity.type
_entity.pdbx_description
1 polymer ?
#
loop_
_entity_poly.entity_id
_entity_poly.type
_entity_poly.pdbx_seq_one_letter_code
_entity_poly.pdbx_strand_id
1 'polypeptide(L)'
;MATPRYVDCPNCGEKRDTSGNYTSPANQERDQRRWAEEHESGKCAANGPRAFSRDQISGALNRAADAVTDLAAQDDRVGDAINLVVNATLTFLESPDADLEAAVAANYSDSVDDVLGWVRAGN
;
A
#
# COMPACT_ATOMS: atom_id res chain seq x y z
N MET A 1 -11.50 15.33 -34.80
CA MET A 1 -10.49 14.68 -33.93
C MET A 1 -10.55 13.19 -34.23
N ALA A 2 -9.42 12.52 -34.42
CA ALA A 2 -9.41 11.06 -34.63
C ALA A 2 -9.74 10.35 -33.31
N THR A 3 -10.57 9.31 -33.36
CA THR A 3 -10.85 8.47 -32.19
C THR A 3 -9.55 7.83 -31.72
N PRO A 4 -9.20 7.91 -30.41
CA PRO A 4 -7.99 7.28 -29.91
C PRO A 4 -8.05 5.76 -30.14
N ARG A 5 -6.88 5.14 -30.33
CA ARG A 5 -6.75 3.69 -30.58
C ARG A 5 -7.02 2.86 -29.31
N TYR A 6 -6.84 3.48 -28.15
CA TYR A 6 -7.13 2.88 -26.85
C TYR A 6 -7.89 3.86 -25.96
N VAL A 7 -8.73 3.32 -25.07
CA VAL A 7 -9.29 4.05 -23.94
C VAL A 7 -8.76 3.44 -22.64
N ASP A 8 -8.34 4.30 -21.72
CA ASP A 8 -7.86 3.91 -20.39
C ASP A 8 -9.00 3.99 -19.38
N CYS A 9 -9.11 2.99 -18.50
CA CYS A 9 -10.00 3.07 -17.36
C CYS A 9 -9.37 3.98 -16.27
N PRO A 10 -10.03 5.07 -15.86
CA PRO A 10 -9.47 5.97 -14.84
C PRO A 10 -9.38 5.34 -13.45
N ASN A 11 -10.10 4.24 -13.21
CA ASN A 11 -10.19 3.60 -11.91
C ASN A 11 -9.10 2.52 -11.69
N CYS A 12 -8.70 1.80 -12.74
CA CYS A 12 -7.75 0.68 -12.63
C CYS A 12 -6.59 0.72 -13.63
N GLY A 13 -6.57 1.67 -14.58
CA GLY A 13 -5.50 1.81 -15.58
C GLY A 13 -5.51 0.75 -16.69
N GLU A 14 -6.51 -0.13 -16.73
CA GLU A 14 -6.68 -1.09 -17.82
C GLU A 14 -6.99 -0.37 -19.15
N LYS A 15 -6.64 -1.01 -20.28
CA LYS A 15 -6.77 -0.45 -21.63
C LYS A 15 -7.72 -1.27 -22.48
N ARG A 16 -8.65 -0.61 -23.17
CA ARG A 16 -9.47 -1.23 -24.22
C ARG A 16 -9.07 -0.73 -25.58
N ASP A 17 -8.89 -1.66 -26.51
CA ASP A 17 -8.68 -1.36 -27.92
C ASP A 17 -9.98 -0.83 -28.57
N THR A 18 -9.92 0.37 -29.13
CA THR A 18 -11.00 1.03 -29.85
C THR A 18 -10.75 1.13 -31.35
N SER A 19 -9.69 0.48 -31.86
CA SER A 19 -9.32 0.47 -33.27
C SER A 19 -10.33 -0.22 -34.19
N GLY A 20 -11.24 -1.03 -33.62
CA GLY A 20 -12.23 -1.78 -34.40
C GLY A 20 -11.65 -3.00 -35.11
N ASN A 21 -10.41 -3.42 -34.81
CA ASN A 21 -9.75 -4.60 -35.40
C ASN A 21 -10.28 -5.96 -34.88
N TYR A 22 -11.58 -6.04 -34.59
CA TYR A 22 -12.22 -7.27 -34.15
C TYR A 22 -12.48 -8.20 -35.34
N THR A 23 -12.36 -9.51 -35.11
CA THR A 23 -12.66 -10.53 -36.13
C THR A 23 -14.14 -10.57 -36.55
N SER A 24 -15.04 -9.91 -35.81
CA SER A 24 -16.45 -9.72 -36.18
C SER A 24 -17.08 -8.53 -35.44
N PRO A 25 -18.16 -7.92 -35.98
CA PRO A 25 -18.92 -6.88 -35.28
C PRO A 25 -19.49 -7.33 -33.92
N ALA A 26 -19.93 -8.59 -33.82
CA ALA A 26 -20.45 -9.15 -32.57
C ALA A 26 -19.38 -9.25 -31.46
N ASN A 27 -18.11 -9.44 -31.83
CA ASN A 27 -17.00 -9.42 -30.87
C ASN A 27 -16.76 -7.99 -30.35
N GLN A 28 -16.86 -7.00 -31.22
CA GLN A 28 -16.72 -5.59 -30.86
C GLN A 28 -17.83 -5.13 -29.90
N GLU A 29 -19.09 -5.50 -30.17
CA GLU A 29 -20.23 -5.16 -29.29
C GLU A 29 -20.10 -5.81 -27.91
N ARG A 30 -19.68 -7.08 -27.86
CA ARG A 30 -19.43 -7.78 -26.60
C ARG A 30 -18.31 -7.14 -25.78
N ASP A 31 -17.22 -6.76 -26.44
CA ASP A 31 -16.11 -6.06 -25.78
C ASP A 31 -16.56 -4.72 -25.21
N GLN A 32 -17.27 -3.90 -25.99
CA GLN A 32 -17.83 -2.63 -25.52
C GLN A 32 -18.75 -2.81 -24.32
N ARG A 33 -19.68 -3.78 -24.37
CA ARG A 33 -20.60 -4.05 -23.26
C ARG A 33 -19.85 -4.49 -22.00
N ARG A 34 -18.91 -5.42 -22.13
CA ARG A 34 -18.10 -5.89 -21.00
C ARG A 34 -17.30 -4.74 -20.39
N TRP A 35 -16.70 -3.90 -21.23
CA TRP A 35 -15.98 -2.72 -20.76
C TRP A 35 -16.86 -1.77 -19.96
N ALA A 36 -18.07 -1.46 -20.47
CA ALA A 36 -19.00 -0.60 -19.74
C ALA A 36 -19.42 -1.22 -18.40
N GLU A 37 -19.72 -2.51 -18.39
CA GLU A 37 -20.10 -3.25 -17.17
C GLU A 37 -18.98 -3.32 -16.13
N GLU A 38 -17.72 -3.44 -16.52
CA GLU A 38 -16.59 -3.58 -15.60
C GLU A 38 -15.97 -2.22 -15.24
N HIS A 39 -15.78 -1.33 -16.21
CA HIS A 39 -14.95 -0.14 -16.07
C HIS A 39 -15.73 1.17 -15.95
N GLU A 40 -16.84 1.33 -16.67
CA GLU A 40 -17.70 2.52 -16.54
C GLU A 40 -18.57 2.45 -15.28
N SER A 41 -18.94 1.24 -14.84
CA SER A 41 -19.65 1.01 -13.58
C SER A 41 -18.76 1.17 -12.32
N GLY A 42 -17.43 1.20 -12.49
CA GLY A 42 -16.46 1.22 -11.40
C GLY A 42 -16.18 -0.14 -10.73
N LYS A 43 -16.81 -1.24 -11.18
CA LYS A 43 -16.56 -2.59 -10.64
C LYS A 43 -15.11 -3.06 -10.73
N CYS A 44 -14.36 -2.57 -11.71
CA CYS A 44 -12.92 -2.83 -11.86
C CYS A 44 -12.11 -2.40 -10.61
N ALA A 45 -12.52 -1.34 -9.91
CA ALA A 45 -11.86 -0.91 -8.68
C ALA A 45 -12.10 -1.88 -7.51
N ALA A 46 -13.23 -2.59 -7.50
CA ALA A 46 -13.58 -3.52 -6.42
C ALA A 46 -12.63 -4.75 -6.37
N ASN A 47 -11.95 -5.05 -7.48
CA ASN A 47 -10.99 -6.15 -7.59
C ASN A 47 -9.52 -5.67 -7.67
N GLY A 48 -9.28 -4.36 -7.59
CA GLY A 48 -7.93 -3.82 -7.51
C GLY A 48 -7.27 -4.09 -6.16
N PRO A 49 -5.94 -3.91 -6.03
CA PRO A 49 -5.28 -3.92 -4.73
C PRO A 49 -5.97 -2.91 -3.80
N ARG A 50 -6.28 -3.31 -2.56
CA ARG A 50 -6.83 -2.37 -1.59
C ARG A 50 -5.78 -1.33 -1.26
N ALA A 51 -6.07 -0.07 -1.57
CA ALA A 51 -5.29 1.06 -1.09
C ALA A 51 -5.81 1.47 0.30
N PHE A 52 -4.90 1.63 1.25
CA PHE A 52 -5.20 2.14 2.58
C PHE A 52 -4.51 3.49 2.76
N SER A 53 -5.16 4.42 3.44
CA SER A 53 -4.51 5.68 3.80
C SER A 53 -3.40 5.44 4.84
N ARG A 54 -2.43 6.35 4.90
CA ARG A 54 -1.40 6.38 5.94
C ARG A 54 -2.00 6.23 7.35
N ASP A 55 -3.08 6.97 7.63
CA ASP A 55 -3.74 6.93 8.94
C ASP A 55 -4.42 5.58 9.22
N GLN A 56 -4.99 4.93 8.21
CA GLN A 56 -5.56 3.58 8.36
C GLN A 56 -4.47 2.56 8.68
N ILE A 57 -3.32 2.66 8.02
CA ILE A 57 -2.18 1.76 8.26
C ILE A 57 -1.59 2.03 9.65
N SER A 58 -1.31 3.29 9.99
CA SER A 58 -0.80 3.69 11.30
C SER A 58 -1.73 3.25 12.44
N GLY A 59 -3.03 3.50 12.33
CA GLY A 59 -4.00 3.07 13.34
C GLY A 59 -4.13 1.54 13.45
N ALA A 60 -3.94 0.80 12.37
CA ALA A 60 -3.92 -0.66 12.41
C ALA A 60 -2.63 -1.19 13.09
N LEU A 61 -1.48 -0.62 12.74
CA LEU A 61 -0.18 -0.97 13.32
C LEU A 61 -0.13 -0.70 14.82
N ASN A 62 -0.55 0.48 15.27
CA ASN A 62 -0.56 0.83 16.69
C ASN A 62 -1.47 -0.09 17.51
N ARG A 63 -2.66 -0.43 17.01
CA ARG A 63 -3.54 -1.39 17.69
C ARG A 63 -2.93 -2.80 17.78
N ALA A 64 -2.20 -3.22 16.73
CA ALA A 64 -1.48 -4.49 16.76
C ALA A 64 -0.32 -4.44 17.77
N ALA A 65 0.41 -3.31 17.83
CA ALA A 65 1.48 -3.08 18.78
C ALA A 65 1.00 -3.16 20.23
N ASP A 66 -0.11 -2.49 20.54
CA ASP A 66 -0.74 -2.54 21.86
C ASP A 66 -1.11 -3.99 22.24
N ALA A 67 -1.79 -4.71 21.33
CA ALA A 67 -2.23 -6.08 21.57
C ALA A 67 -1.08 -7.06 21.82
N VAL A 68 0.07 -6.88 21.16
CA VAL A 68 1.27 -7.71 21.38
C VAL A 68 1.95 -7.33 22.68
N THR A 69 2.11 -6.03 22.96
CA THR A 69 2.76 -5.54 24.18
C THR A 69 2.00 -5.96 25.45
N ASP A 70 0.66 -5.93 25.39
CA ASP A 70 -0.22 -6.41 26.47
C ASP A 70 0.02 -7.90 26.80
N LEU A 71 0.33 -8.73 25.79
CA LEU A 71 0.63 -10.16 25.97
C LEU A 71 2.07 -10.42 26.43
N ALA A 72 3.00 -9.51 26.12
CA ALA A 72 4.43 -9.64 26.40
C ALA A 72 4.84 -9.25 27.83
N ALA A 73 3.88 -9.18 28.76
CA ALA A 73 4.08 -8.77 30.15
C ALA A 73 4.74 -7.39 30.34
N GLN A 74 4.61 -6.49 29.35
CA GLN A 74 5.22 -5.16 29.35
C GLN A 74 6.76 -5.19 29.48
N ASP A 75 7.45 -6.09 28.77
CA ASP A 75 8.91 -5.94 28.58
C ASP A 75 9.15 -4.71 27.69
N ASP A 76 9.73 -3.65 28.26
CA ASP A 76 10.02 -2.39 27.58
C ASP A 76 10.77 -2.61 26.26
N ARG A 77 11.67 -3.61 26.19
CA ARG A 77 12.42 -3.93 24.97
C ARG A 77 11.53 -4.46 23.86
N VAL A 78 10.49 -5.20 24.22
CA VAL A 78 9.49 -5.67 23.25
C VAL A 78 8.68 -4.47 22.75
N GLY A 79 8.30 -3.55 23.65
CA GLY A 79 7.64 -2.30 23.29
C GLY A 79 8.47 -1.46 22.32
N ASP A 80 9.75 -1.25 22.63
CA ASP A 80 10.68 -0.49 21.80
C ASP A 80 10.91 -1.13 20.43
N ALA A 81 11.04 -2.46 20.38
CA ALA A 81 11.21 -3.18 19.12
C ALA A 81 9.98 -3.04 18.22
N ILE A 82 8.79 -3.12 18.81
CA ILE A 82 7.53 -2.97 18.08
C ILE A 82 7.37 -1.53 17.57
N ASN A 83 7.64 -0.52 18.42
CA ASN A 83 7.57 0.89 18.03
C ASN A 83 8.53 1.19 16.86
N LEU A 84 9.75 0.63 16.88
CA LEU A 84 10.69 0.74 15.77
C LEU A 84 10.12 0.15 14.48
N VAL A 85 9.51 -1.04 14.53
CA VAL A 85 8.87 -1.67 13.37
C VAL A 85 7.72 -0.83 12.81
N VAL A 86 6.87 -0.27 13.67
CA VAL A 86 5.76 0.59 13.25
C VAL A 86 6.28 1.83 12.50
N ASN A 87 7.25 2.54 13.09
CA ASN A 87 7.79 3.77 12.51
C ASN A 87 8.59 3.51 11.22
N ALA A 88 9.37 2.43 11.17
CA ALA A 88 10.06 2.01 9.95
C ALA A 88 9.09 1.65 8.83
N THR A 89 8.01 0.92 9.14
CA THR A 89 6.98 0.56 8.16
C THR A 89 6.34 1.80 7.55
N LEU A 90 5.94 2.78 8.36
CA LEU A 90 5.33 4.02 7.86
C LEU A 90 6.31 4.80 6.98
N THR A 91 7.59 4.87 7.37
CA THR A 91 8.63 5.52 6.58
C THR A 91 8.81 4.85 5.21
N PHE A 92 8.88 3.51 5.17
CA PHE A 92 9.06 2.78 3.91
C PHE A 92 7.84 2.86 2.99
N LEU A 93 6.64 3.05 3.53
CA LEU A 93 5.45 3.29 2.72
C LEU A 93 5.45 4.67 2.06
N GLU A 94 6.02 5.67 2.73
CA GLU A 94 6.14 7.04 2.20
C GLU A 94 7.35 7.20 1.27
N SER A 95 8.46 6.54 1.59
CA SER A 95 9.72 6.58 0.87
C SER A 95 10.25 5.14 0.70
N PRO A 96 9.86 4.42 -0.37
CA PRO A 96 10.19 3.00 -0.55
C PRO A 96 11.69 2.68 -0.61
N ASP A 97 12.51 3.68 -0.94
CA ASP A 97 13.97 3.54 -1.00
C ASP A 97 14.67 3.95 0.32
N ALA A 98 13.90 4.35 1.35
CA ALA A 98 14.46 4.67 2.66
C ALA A 98 14.97 3.40 3.36
N ASP A 99 16.05 3.56 4.12
CA ASP A 99 16.59 2.52 4.99
C ASP A 99 16.22 2.76 6.46
N LEU A 100 16.68 1.87 7.34
CA LEU A 100 16.39 1.97 8.76
C LEU A 100 16.98 3.23 9.40
N GLU A 101 18.12 3.73 8.90
CA GLU A 101 18.74 4.95 9.42
C GLU A 101 17.87 6.17 9.11
N ALA A 102 17.35 6.27 7.87
CA ALA A 102 16.39 7.29 7.49
C ALA A 102 15.08 7.19 8.30
N ALA A 103 14.59 5.97 8.56
CA ALA A 103 13.42 5.75 9.40
C ALA A 103 13.65 6.17 10.86
N VAL A 104 14.83 5.89 11.43
CA VAL A 104 15.17 6.34 12.78
C VAL A 104 15.27 7.86 12.84
N ALA A 105 16.01 8.48 11.92
CA ALA A 105 16.20 9.93 11.86
C ALA A 105 14.87 10.70 11.68
N ALA A 106 13.88 10.09 11.03
CA ALA A 106 12.57 10.70 10.83
C ALA A 106 11.66 10.64 12.08
N ASN A 107 11.88 9.69 12.99
CA ASN A 107 10.94 9.38 14.08
C ASN A 107 11.53 9.53 15.49
N TYR A 108 12.86 9.59 15.62
CA TYR A 108 13.56 9.65 16.90
C TYR A 108 14.61 10.77 16.90
N SER A 109 14.91 11.29 18.08
CA SER A 109 16.01 12.25 18.28
C SER A 109 17.39 11.59 18.43
N ASP A 110 17.39 10.29 18.71
CA ASP A 110 18.58 9.49 19.03
C ASP A 110 19.21 8.87 17.77
N SER A 111 20.47 8.43 17.89
CA SER A 111 21.15 7.77 16.77
C SER A 111 20.59 6.37 16.53
N VAL A 112 20.79 5.82 15.33
CA VAL A 112 20.39 4.44 15.01
C VAL A 112 21.01 3.42 15.95
N ASP A 113 22.25 3.64 16.41
CA ASP A 113 22.92 2.75 17.36
C ASP A 113 22.28 2.82 18.76
N ASP A 114 21.85 3.99 19.21
CA ASP A 114 21.17 4.17 20.50
C ASP A 114 19.80 3.47 20.48
N VAL A 115 19.03 3.65 19.40
CA VAL A 115 17.72 3.02 19.21
C VAL A 115 17.85 1.50 19.12
N LEU A 116 18.86 1.00 18.40
CA LEU A 116 19.16 -0.44 18.39
C LEU A 116 19.63 -0.96 19.75
N GLY A 117 20.19 -0.09 20.59
CA GLY A 117 20.56 -0.39 21.97
C GLY A 117 19.35 -0.74 22.85
N TRP A 118 18.20 -0.12 22.62
CA TRP A 118 16.97 -0.37 23.39
C TRP A 118 16.43 -1.79 23.18
N VAL A 119 16.65 -2.36 22.00
CA VAL A 119 16.05 -3.65 21.60
C VAL A 119 17.01 -4.84 21.73
N ARG A 120 18.30 -4.59 21.92
CA ARG A 120 19.30 -5.66 22.09
C ARG A 120 19.21 -6.23 23.51
N ALA A 121 19.17 -7.55 23.63
CA ALA A 121 19.37 -8.20 24.92
C ALA A 121 20.79 -7.89 25.43
N GLY A 122 20.91 -7.51 26.71
CA GLY A 122 22.21 -7.37 27.35
C GLY A 122 23.02 -8.66 27.23
N ASN A 123 24.28 -8.56 26.82
CA ASN A 123 25.25 -9.66 26.86
C ASN A 123 25.45 -10.17 28.29
#